data_AF-A0AAD6Q338-F1
#
_entry.id   AF-A0AAD6Q338-F1
#
_cell.length_a   1.000
_cell.length_b   1.000
_cell.length_c   1.000
_cell.angle_alpha   90.00
_cell.angle_beta   90.00
_cell.angle_gamma   90.00
#
_symmetry.space_group_name_H-M   'P 1'
#
loop_
_entity.id
_entity.type
_entity.pdbx_description
1 polymer ?
#
loop_
_entity_poly.entity_id
_entity_poly.type
_entity_poly.pdbx_seq_one_letter_code
_entity_poly.pdbx_strand_id
1 'polypeptide(L)' 'MMLTSGNPVKYRNSMHAFHEIIRLEGFQALYRGVTANMLVGVAGAGVLAGYDQLHRIAVRYGYVLEPRQNTMK' A
#
# COMPACT_ATOMS: atom_id res chain seq x y z
N MET A 1 -1.18 22.91 5.53
CA MET A 1 -2.11 23.42 4.51
C MET A 1 -3.28 22.44 4.41
N MET A 2 -4.52 22.94 4.51
CA MET A 2 -5.74 22.11 4.35
C MET A 2 -6.03 21.91 2.86
N LEU A 3 -6.20 20.67 2.44
CA LEU A 3 -6.67 20.32 1.09
C LEU A 3 -8.17 20.57 0.99
N THR A 4 -8.56 21.83 0.84
CA THR A 4 -9.93 22.15 0.42
C THR A 4 -10.05 21.80 -1.07
N SER A 5 -10.74 20.70 -1.38
CA SER A 5 -11.14 20.44 -2.75
C SER A 5 -12.07 21.58 -3.16
N GLY A 6 -11.62 22.47 -4.04
CA GLY A 6 -12.36 23.66 -4.49
C GLY A 6 -13.61 23.36 -5.33
N ASN A 7 -14.24 22.21 -5.15
CA ASN A 7 -15.48 21.83 -5.79
C ASN A 7 -16.62 21.85 -4.75
N PRO A 8 -17.84 22.31 -5.13
CA PRO A 8 -19.02 22.14 -4.28
C PRO A 8 -19.14 20.66 -3.91
N VAL A 9 -19.57 20.35 -2.68
CA VAL A 9 -19.66 18.99 -2.10
C VAL A 9 -20.26 18.02 -3.11
N LYS A 10 -19.38 17.35 -3.87
CA LYS A 10 -19.76 16.57 -5.06
C LYS A 10 -20.38 15.22 -4.67
N TYR A 11 -19.99 14.73 -3.50
CA TYR A 11 -20.48 13.48 -2.96
C TYR A 11 -20.92 13.68 -1.51
N ARG A 12 -22.18 13.32 -1.23
CA ARG A 12 -22.80 13.52 0.08
C ARG A 12 -22.41 12.44 1.09
N ASN A 13 -22.21 11.21 0.62
CA ASN A 13 -21.86 10.00 1.38
C ASN A 13 -21.01 9.06 0.49
N SER A 14 -20.21 8.15 1.08
CA SER A 14 -19.40 7.17 0.33
C SER A 14 -20.24 6.25 -0.58
N MET A 15 -21.45 5.89 -0.14
CA MET A 15 -22.40 5.11 -0.97
C MET A 15 -22.89 5.90 -2.18
N HIS A 16 -23.10 7.21 -2.04
CA HIS A 16 -23.47 8.09 -3.15
C HIS A 16 -22.34 8.19 -4.17
N ALA A 17 -21.10 8.35 -3.69
CA ALA A 17 -19.92 8.37 -4.55
C ALA A 17 -19.74 7.06 -5.31
N PHE A 18 -19.87 5.92 -4.64
CA PHE A 18 -19.74 4.59 -5.26
C PHE A 18 -20.77 4.38 -6.38
N HIS A 19 -22.04 4.70 -6.09
CA HIS A 19 -23.11 4.58 -7.08
C HIS A 19 -22.90 5.54 -8.27
N GLU A 20 -22.45 6.77 -8.01
CA GLU A 20 -22.21 7.77 -9.04
C GLU A 20 -21.01 7.43 -9.92
N ILE A 21 -19.92 6.92 -9.36
CA ILE A 21 -18.75 6.41 -10.11
C ILE A 21 -19.16 5.24 -11.02
N ILE A 22 -19.91 4.26 -10.50
CA ILE A 22 -20.36 3.12 -11.31
C ILE A 22 -21.28 3.59 -12.44
N ARG A 23 -22.19 4.53 -12.17
CA ARG A 23 -23.15 5.01 -13.16
C ARG A 23 -22.50 5.87 -14.25
N LEU A 24 -21.49 6.68 -13.91
CA LEU A 24 -20.85 7.61 -14.86
C LEU A 24 -19.67 6.98 -15.60
N GLU A 25 -18.83 6.22 -14.91
CA GLU A 25 -17.57 5.70 -15.46
C GLU A 25 -17.54 4.16 -15.58
N GLY A 26 -18.49 3.46 -14.95
CA GLY A 26 -18.58 2.00 -14.96
C GLY A 26 -17.81 1.32 -13.83
N PHE A 27 -18.05 0.02 -13.65
CA PHE A 27 -17.42 -0.77 -12.58
C PHE A 27 -15.89 -0.84 -12.68
N GLN A 28 -15.33 -0.77 -13.90
CA GLN A 28 -13.87 -0.77 -14.10
C GLN A 28 -13.19 0.50 -13.58
N ALA A 29 -13.91 1.62 -13.46
CA ALA A 29 -13.35 2.86 -12.98
C ALA A 29 -12.88 2.77 -11.51
N LEU A 30 -13.57 1.95 -10.70
CA LEU A 30 -13.18 1.67 -9.31
C LEU A 30 -11.82 0.98 -9.19
N TYR A 31 -11.41 0.24 -10.22
CA TYR A 31 -10.16 -0.53 -10.25
C TYR A 31 -9.07 0.17 -11.08
N ARG A 32 -9.32 1.37 -11.60
CA ARG A 32 -8.30 2.17 -12.28
C ARG A 32 -7.16 2.46 -11.30
N GLY A 33 -5.95 2.00 -11.62
CA GLY A 33 -4.76 2.18 -10.79
C GLY A 33 -4.47 1.06 -9.78
N VAL A 34 -5.29 0.00 -9.73
CA VAL A 34 -5.02 -1.18 -8.88
C VAL A 34 -3.73 -1.88 -9.33
N THR A 35 -3.50 -2.00 -10.62
CA THR A 35 -2.26 -2.59 -11.17
C THR A 35 -1.02 -1.82 -10.72
N ALA A 36 -1.06 -0.48 -10.72
CA ALA A 36 0.06 0.34 -10.26
C ALA A 36 0.35 0.12 -8.75
N ASN A 37 -0.69 0.06 -7.92
CA ASN A 37 -0.56 -0.27 -6.50
C ASN A 37 -0.02 -1.69 -6.29
N MET A 38 -0.45 -2.65 -7.11
CA MET A 38 -0.01 -4.04 -7.05
C MET A 38 1.48 -4.17 -7.40
N LEU A 39 1.97 -3.46 -8.42
CA LEU A 39 3.40 -3.43 -8.77
C LEU A 39 4.25 -2.91 -7.61
N VAL A 40 3.82 -1.84 -6.94
CA VAL A 40 4.52 -1.29 -5.78
C VAL A 40 4.52 -2.28 -4.61
N GLY A 41 3.40 -2.99 -4.39
CA GLY A 41 3.31 -4.05 -3.38
C GLY A 41 4.29 -5.19 -3.63
N VAL A 42 4.41 -5.66 -4.88
CA VAL A 42 5.37 -6.71 -5.27
C VAL A 42 6.81 -6.22 -5.10
N ALA A 43 7.11 -4.97 -5.48
CA ALA A 43 8.43 -4.38 -5.27
C ALA A 43 8.79 -4.31 -3.78
N GLY A 44 7.87 -3.86 -2.92
CA GLY A 44 8.08 -3.81 -1.47
C GLY A 44 8.29 -5.19 -0.85
N ALA A 45 7.49 -6.18 -1.26
CA ALA A 45 7.67 -7.57 -0.83
C ALA A 45 9.01 -8.16 -1.28
N GLY A 46 9.46 -7.84 -2.50
CA GLY A 46 10.76 -8.24 -3.01
C GLY A 46 11.92 -7.64 -2.21
N VAL A 47 11.83 -6.36 -1.84
CA VAL A 47 12.83 -5.71 -0.97
C VAL A 47 12.87 -6.35 0.41
N LEU A 48 11.71 -6.64 1.00
CA LEU A 48 11.63 -7.28 2.32
C LEU A 48 12.19 -8.71 2.28
N ALA A 49 11.83 -9.50 1.27
CA ALA A 49 12.35 -10.86 1.08
C ALA A 49 13.86 -10.84 0.79
N GLY A 50 14.33 -9.87 -0.01
CA GLY A 50 15.74 -9.66 -0.26
C GLY A 50 16.52 -9.32 1.01
N TYR A 51 15.96 -8.46 1.86
CA TYR A 51 16.53 -8.14 3.18
C TYR A 51 16.58 -9.37 4.09
N ASP A 52 15.50 -10.15 4.16
CA ASP A 52 15.44 -11.38 4.97
C ASP A 52 16.52 -12.40 4.54
N GLN A 53 16.70 -12.55 3.22
CA GLN A 53 17.68 -13.46 2.65
C GLN A 53 19.12 -12.99 2.89
N LEU A 54 19.38 -11.68 2.75
CA LEU A 54 20.68 -11.09 3.08
C LEU A 54 20.99 -11.19 4.59
N HIS A 55 20.00 -10.92 5.44
CA HIS A 55 20.13 -11.06 6.89
C HIS A 55 20.46 -12.51 7.28
N ARG A 56 19.76 -13.49 6.69
CA ARG A 56 19.99 -14.92 6.93
C ARG A 56 21.39 -15.37 6.52
N ILE A 57 21.93 -14.83 5.43
CA ILE A 57 23.30 -15.11 4.98
C ILE A 57 24.32 -14.44 5.90
N ALA A 58 24.11 -13.17 6.27
CA ALA A 58 24.99 -12.41 7.15
C ALA A 58 25.11 -13.06 8.55
N VAL A 59 24.00 -13.52 9.11
CA VAL A 59 23.97 -14.27 10.38
C VAL A 59 24.73 -15.59 10.26
N ARG A 60 24.64 -16.28 9.11
CA ARG A 60 25.37 -17.53 8.87
C ARG A 60 26.89 -17.36 8.78
N TYR A 61 27.37 -16.19 8.40
CA TYR A 61 28.80 -15.84 8.39
C TYR A 61 29.35 -15.37 9.76
N GLY A 62 28.54 -15.36 10.82
CA GLY A 62 28.99 -15.10 12.18
C GLY A 62 28.92 -13.63 12.62
N TYR A 63 28.33 -12.73 11.82
CA TYR A 63 27.94 -11.42 12.31
C TYR A 63 26.72 -11.57 13.22
N VAL A 64 26.96 -11.72 14.51
CA VAL A 64 25.95 -11.55 15.57
C VAL A 64 25.50 -10.08 15.54
N LEU A 65 24.59 -9.77 14.62
CA LEU A 65 23.72 -8.62 14.75
C LEU A 65 22.66 -9.03 15.76
N GLU A 66 22.89 -8.62 17.00
CA GLU A 66 21.98 -8.80 18.13
C GLU A 66 20.52 -8.59 17.69
N PRO A 67 19.67 -9.62 17.78
CA PRO A 67 18.26 -9.42 17.55
C PRO A 67 17.73 -8.71 18.79
N ARG A 68 17.56 -7.39 18.72
CA ARG A 68 16.55 -6.73 19.57
C ARG A 68 15.19 -7.21 19.10
N GLN A 69 14.85 -8.42 19.52
CA GLN A 69 13.48 -8.78 19.84
C GLN A 69 12.95 -7.69 20.76
N ASN A 70 12.21 -6.77 20.19
CA ASN A 70 11.16 -6.12 20.94
C ASN A 70 9.87 -6.21 20.14
N THR A 71 9.35 -7.44 20.14
CA THR A 71 7.93 -7.66 20.30
C THR A 71 7.48 -6.88 21.56
N MET A 72 6.95 -5.69 21.37
CA MET A 72 6.04 -5.11 22.35
C MET A 72 4.73 -4.83 21.61
N LYS A 73 3.84 -5.81 21.76
CA LYS A 73 2.38 -5.71 21.95
C LYS A 73 1.64 -4.68 21.11
#